data_AF-A0A3B0C9A1-F1
#
_entry.id   AF-A0A3B0C9A1-F1
#
_cell.length_a   1.000
_cell.length_b   1.000
_cell.length_c   1.000
_cell.angle_alpha   90.00
_cell.angle_beta   90.00
_cell.angle_gamma   90.00
#
_symmetry.space_group_name_H-M   'P 1'
#
loop_
_entity.id
_entity.type
_entity.pdbx_description
1 polymer ?
#
loop_
_entity_poly.entity_id
_entity_poly.type
_entity_poly.pdbx_seq_one_letter_code
_entity_poly.pdbx_strand_id
1 'polypeptide(L)'
;MEMKNELLSNSFITWICFKKSQGTLKFKKRMKNIITIILASIFIFSCKQKTREPESPYGKIGTAKALQKAIKESEISDQQDFDPIRPNISELEAEINNGGFHQYFFNSSGQNCFETLRALEEKNDEYSKQLADLLRKAIDVVNVDKLPNDILIDKIRKRELESLENDSIIDALYSLDRTYYGN
;
A
#
# COMPACT_ATOMS: atom_id res chain seq x y z
N MET A 1 11.07 58.71 -11.38
CA MET A 1 9.90 57.80 -11.34
C MET A 1 10.37 56.49 -10.74
N GLU A 2 10.63 56.45 -9.42
CA GLU A 2 11.43 55.34 -8.85
C GLU A 2 11.24 55.15 -7.32
N MET A 3 10.03 55.34 -6.79
CA MET A 3 9.79 55.23 -5.34
C MET A 3 8.61 54.33 -4.93
N LYS A 4 8.00 53.56 -5.85
CA LYS A 4 6.79 52.76 -5.55
C LYS A 4 7.01 51.25 -5.42
N ASN A 5 8.21 50.72 -5.69
CA ASN A 5 8.44 49.27 -5.72
C ASN A 5 8.95 48.63 -4.41
N GLU A 6 9.48 49.40 -3.46
CA GLU A 6 10.05 48.80 -2.23
C GLU A 6 9.01 48.51 -1.14
N LEU A 7 7.89 49.24 -1.11
CA LEU A 7 6.85 49.04 -0.09
C LEU A 7 5.97 47.79 -0.32
N LEU A 8 5.84 47.35 -1.58
CA LEU A 8 5.06 46.15 -1.91
C LEU A 8 5.83 44.85 -1.61
N SER A 9 7.16 44.88 -1.75
CA SER A 9 8.05 43.76 -1.43
C SER A 9 8.01 43.39 0.06
N ASN A 10 8.14 44.39 0.93
CA ASN A 10 8.17 44.17 2.39
C ASN A 10 6.82 43.72 2.94
N SER A 11 5.69 44.21 2.42
CA SER A 11 4.36 43.74 2.85
C SER A 11 4.06 42.30 2.44
N PHE A 12 4.54 41.86 1.28
CA PHE A 12 4.29 40.50 0.78
C PHE A 12 5.13 39.45 1.53
N ILE A 13 6.40 39.76 1.82
CA ILE A 13 7.26 38.86 2.60
C ILE A 13 6.74 38.74 4.05
N THR A 14 6.25 39.83 4.64
CA THR A 14 5.66 39.81 5.98
C THR A 14 4.38 38.97 6.03
N TRP A 15 3.55 39.02 4.98
CA TRP A 15 2.34 38.20 4.86
C TRP A 15 2.64 36.70 4.66
N ILE A 16 3.65 36.36 3.85
CA ILE A 16 4.08 34.96 3.66
C ILE A 16 4.66 34.37 4.96
N CYS A 17 5.48 35.12 5.68
CA CYS A 17 6.02 34.70 6.98
C CYS A 17 4.91 34.51 8.05
N PHE A 18 3.89 35.36 8.06
CA PHE A 18 2.76 35.23 8.98
C PHE A 18 1.89 34.00 8.69
N LYS A 19 1.63 33.67 7.41
CA LYS A 19 0.88 32.46 7.03
C LYS A 19 1.60 31.16 7.38
N LYS A 20 2.94 31.12 7.26
CA LYS A 20 3.75 29.94 7.61
C LYS A 20 3.74 29.65 9.13
N SER A 21 3.64 30.70 9.95
CA SER A 21 3.55 30.57 11.42
C SER A 21 2.19 30.00 11.89
N GLN A 22 1.08 30.39 11.27
CA GLN A 22 -0.26 29.92 11.65
C GLN A 22 -0.52 28.44 11.32
N GLY A 23 0.10 27.90 10.27
CA GLY A 23 -0.03 26.48 9.89
C GLY A 23 0.68 25.51 10.86
N THR A 24 1.85 25.89 11.37
CA THR A 24 2.67 25.04 12.24
C THR A 24 2.11 24.93 13.67
N LEU A 25 1.42 25.97 14.14
CA LEU A 25 0.80 25.98 15.48
C LEU A 25 -0.45 25.08 15.55
N LYS A 26 -1.27 25.05 14.49
CA LYS A 26 -2.44 24.15 14.40
C LYS A 26 -2.03 22.68 14.28
N PHE A 27 -0.91 22.38 13.59
CA PHE A 27 -0.40 21.01 13.43
C PHE A 27 0.12 20.43 14.76
N LYS A 28 0.88 21.21 15.54
CA LYS A 28 1.38 20.77 16.86
C LYS A 28 0.27 20.52 17.89
N LYS A 29 -0.84 21.26 17.82
CA LYS A 29 -1.98 21.08 18.74
C LYS A 29 -2.81 19.83 18.41
N ARG A 30 -2.88 19.44 17.14
CA ARG A 30 -3.54 18.19 16.71
C ARG A 30 -2.73 16.93 17.04
N MET A 31 -1.40 16.97 16.93
CA MET A 31 -0.56 15.80 17.27
C MET A 31 -0.55 15.46 18.76
N LYS A 32 -0.61 16.44 19.66
CA LYS A 32 -0.70 16.17 21.11
C LYS A 32 -1.98 15.45 21.51
N ASN A 33 -3.11 15.71 20.84
CA ASN A 33 -4.37 15.04 21.16
C ASN A 33 -4.44 13.60 20.62
N ILE A 34 -3.74 13.28 19.53
CA ILE A 34 -3.68 11.91 18.98
C ILE A 34 -2.79 11.02 19.86
N ILE A 35 -1.65 11.53 20.34
CA ILE A 35 -0.75 10.78 21.24
C ILE A 35 -1.44 10.45 22.58
N THR A 36 -2.28 11.35 23.11
CA THR A 36 -3.02 11.08 24.35
C THR A 36 -4.14 10.05 24.18
N ILE A 37 -4.75 9.94 22.99
CA ILE A 37 -5.78 8.93 22.70
C ILE A 37 -5.17 7.53 22.56
N ILE A 38 -3.95 7.43 22.03
CA ILE A 38 -3.24 6.14 21.88
C ILE A 38 -2.77 5.58 23.24
N LEU A 39 -2.47 6.43 24.22
CA LEU A 39 -2.04 5.97 25.56
C LEU A 39 -3.19 5.53 26.49
N ALA A 40 -4.45 5.81 26.15
CA ALA A 40 -5.60 5.48 26.99
C ALA A 40 -6.30 4.14 26.64
N SER A 41 -5.84 3.42 25.62
CA SER A 41 -6.45 2.16 25.14
C SER A 41 -5.67 0.89 25.49
N ILE A 42 -4.61 0.99 26.31
CA ILE A 42 -3.77 -0.16 26.70
C ILE A 42 -4.26 -0.87 27.97
N PHE A 43 -5.33 -0.40 28.61
CA PHE A 43 -5.87 -1.05 29.81
C PHE A 43 -7.25 -1.66 29.54
N ILE A 44 -7.27 -2.96 29.21
CA ILE A 44 -8.14 -4.04 29.73
C ILE A 44 -8.00 -5.22 28.74
N PHE A 45 -6.99 -6.06 28.97
CA PHE A 45 -7.14 -7.50 28.77
C PHE A 45 -6.33 -8.20 29.86
N SER A 46 -6.94 -8.24 31.04
CA SER A 46 -6.50 -9.10 32.12
C SER A 46 -6.96 -10.51 31.79
N CYS A 47 -6.02 -11.36 31.38
CA CYS A 47 -6.15 -12.81 31.56
C CYS A 47 -4.80 -13.34 32.02
N LYS A 48 -4.78 -13.78 33.28
CA LYS A 48 -3.66 -14.43 33.98
C LYS A 48 -2.96 -15.45 33.08
N GLN A 49 -1.77 -15.12 32.60
CA GLN A 49 -0.87 -16.13 32.06
C GLN A 49 -0.06 -16.73 33.22
N LYS A 50 -0.49 -17.92 33.63
CA LYS A 50 0.29 -18.84 34.45
C LYS A 50 1.55 -19.17 33.67
N THR A 51 2.71 -18.76 34.19
CA THR A 51 4.02 -19.15 33.67
C THR A 51 4.09 -20.68 33.62
N ARG A 52 4.16 -21.22 32.40
CA ARG A 52 4.69 -22.55 32.16
C ARG A 52 5.99 -22.35 31.40
N GLU A 53 7.06 -22.91 31.95
CA GLU A 53 8.38 -23.01 31.34
C GLU A 53 8.27 -23.58 29.92
N PRO A 54 9.12 -23.16 28.96
CA PRO A 54 9.27 -23.88 27.72
C PRO A 54 9.98 -25.20 28.03
N GLU A 55 9.20 -26.28 28.16
CA GLU A 55 9.77 -27.62 28.13
C GLU A 55 10.43 -27.86 26.77
N SER A 56 11.69 -28.28 26.84
CA SER A 56 12.51 -28.79 25.75
C SER A 56 11.72 -29.67 24.76
N PRO A 57 11.92 -29.53 23.44
CA PRO A 57 11.13 -30.23 22.42
C PRO A 57 11.39 -31.75 22.33
N TYR A 58 12.21 -32.32 23.22
CA TYR A 58 12.42 -33.77 23.31
C TYR A 58 11.79 -34.34 24.58
N GLY A 59 10.46 -34.19 24.69
CA GLY A 59 9.65 -34.69 25.81
C GLY A 59 8.46 -35.52 25.33
N LYS A 60 8.55 -36.84 25.51
CA LYS A 60 7.51 -37.89 25.32
C LYS A 60 6.92 -38.00 23.91
N ILE A 61 7.20 -39.13 23.26
CA ILE A 61 6.66 -39.53 21.96
C ILE A 61 5.13 -39.57 22.07
N GLY A 62 4.46 -38.51 21.57
CA GLY A 62 3.03 -38.53 21.33
C GLY A 62 2.72 -39.69 20.37
N THR A 63 1.62 -40.40 20.58
CA THR A 63 1.18 -41.46 19.67
C THR A 63 1.18 -40.93 18.22
N ALA A 64 1.49 -41.79 17.25
CA ALA A 64 1.55 -41.41 15.82
C ALA A 64 0.31 -40.63 15.34
N LYS A 65 -0.84 -40.84 16.00
CA LYS A 65 -2.10 -40.13 15.77
C LYS A 65 -2.08 -38.65 16.18
N ALA A 66 -1.38 -38.30 17.26
CA ALA A 66 -1.19 -36.92 17.68
C ALA A 66 -0.25 -36.18 16.73
N LEU A 67 0.79 -36.86 16.24
CA LEU A 67 1.70 -36.31 15.23
C LEU A 67 0.97 -36.05 13.91
N GLN A 68 0.19 -37.02 13.42
CA GLN A 68 -0.62 -36.86 12.19
C GLN A 68 -1.64 -35.73 12.32
N LYS A 69 -2.24 -35.56 13.50
CA LYS A 69 -3.18 -34.47 13.75
C LYS A 69 -2.47 -33.11 13.73
N ALA A 70 -1.31 -33.00 14.37
CA ALA A 70 -0.52 -31.77 14.35
C ALA A 70 -0.01 -31.44 12.94
N ILE A 71 0.44 -32.44 12.17
CA ILE A 71 0.83 -32.29 10.76
C ILE A 71 -0.36 -31.79 9.93
N LYS A 72 -1.53 -32.41 10.11
CA LYS A 72 -2.75 -32.00 9.39
C LYS A 72 -3.22 -30.60 9.80
N GLU A 73 -3.08 -30.24 11.07
CA GLU A 73 -3.42 -28.90 11.56
C GLU A 73 -2.42 -27.82 11.08
N SER A 74 -1.14 -28.15 10.92
CA SER A 74 -0.15 -27.27 10.29
C SER A 74 -0.33 -27.15 8.77
N GLU A 75 -0.70 -28.23 8.09
CA GLU A 75 -1.02 -28.20 6.65
C GLU A 75 -2.27 -27.35 6.36
N ILE A 76 -3.20 -27.25 7.32
CA ILE A 76 -4.41 -26.41 7.21
C ILE A 76 -4.10 -24.94 7.57
N SER A 77 -3.10 -24.64 8.39
CA SER A 77 -2.72 -23.25 8.71
C SER A 77 -1.89 -22.57 7.61
N ASP A 78 -1.22 -23.35 6.75
CA ASP A 78 -0.40 -22.84 5.64
C ASP A 78 -1.20 -22.65 4.34
N GLN A 79 -2.48 -23.05 4.32
CA GLN A 79 -3.42 -22.56 3.32
C GLN A 79 -3.81 -21.13 3.69
N GLN A 80 -2.94 -20.17 3.35
CA GLN A 80 -3.37 -18.79 3.18
C GLN A 80 -4.63 -18.82 2.30
N ASP A 81 -5.73 -18.32 2.83
CA ASP A 81 -7.00 -18.18 2.14
C ASP A 81 -6.74 -17.33 0.88
N PHE A 82 -6.51 -18.00 -0.24
CA PHE A 82 -6.18 -17.34 -1.49
C PHE A 82 -7.44 -16.60 -1.92
N ASP A 83 -7.42 -15.27 -1.78
CA ASP A 83 -8.47 -14.46 -2.34
C ASP A 83 -8.63 -14.84 -3.82
N PRO A 84 -9.84 -15.24 -4.24
CA PRO A 84 -10.05 -15.71 -5.59
C PRO A 84 -9.66 -14.59 -6.57
N ILE A 85 -8.88 -14.95 -7.59
CA ILE A 85 -8.49 -14.03 -8.67
C ILE A 85 -9.76 -13.48 -9.31
N ARG A 86 -9.99 -12.17 -9.14
CA ARG A 86 -11.18 -11.45 -9.61
C ARG A 86 -10.80 -10.03 -10.02
N PRO A 87 -11.43 -9.47 -11.06
CA PRO A 87 -11.21 -8.08 -11.42
C PRO A 87 -11.62 -7.15 -10.28
N ASN A 88 -10.81 -6.15 -9.97
CA ASN A 88 -11.11 -5.16 -8.95
C ASN A 88 -10.74 -3.73 -9.39
N ILE A 89 -11.62 -3.14 -10.20
CA ILE A 89 -11.46 -1.77 -10.71
C ILE A 89 -11.53 -0.75 -9.57
N SER A 90 -12.44 -0.94 -8.60
CA SER A 90 -12.60 0.00 -7.48
C SER A 90 -11.37 0.03 -6.58
N GLU A 91 -10.72 -1.12 -6.35
CA GLU A 91 -9.48 -1.17 -5.57
C GLU A 91 -8.31 -0.54 -6.33
N LEU A 92 -8.19 -0.77 -7.65
CA LEU A 92 -7.21 -0.08 -8.48
C LEU A 92 -7.34 1.44 -8.34
N GLU A 93 -8.54 1.98 -8.51
CA GLU A 93 -8.78 3.42 -8.38
C GLU A 93 -8.49 3.92 -6.96
N ALA A 94 -8.89 3.17 -5.94
CA ALA A 94 -8.63 3.54 -4.54
C ALA A 94 -7.14 3.60 -4.23
N GLU A 95 -6.36 2.61 -4.65
CA GLU A 95 -4.91 2.59 -4.44
C GLU A 95 -4.21 3.70 -5.22
N ILE A 96 -4.59 3.93 -6.48
CA ILE A 96 -4.05 5.05 -7.27
C ILE A 96 -4.33 6.36 -6.55
N ASN A 97 -5.57 6.60 -6.11
CA ASN A 97 -5.95 7.84 -5.41
C ASN A 97 -5.26 8.01 -4.05
N ASN A 98 -4.83 6.91 -3.41
CA ASN A 98 -4.18 6.95 -2.10
C ASN A 98 -2.65 7.11 -2.20
N GLY A 99 -2.00 6.51 -3.20
CA GLY A 99 -0.54 6.53 -3.35
C GLY A 99 0.00 6.14 -4.72
N GLY A 100 -0.85 6.16 -5.75
CA GLY A 100 -0.46 5.92 -7.14
C GLY A 100 -0.31 4.44 -7.51
N PHE A 101 0.12 4.19 -8.74
CA PHE A 101 0.39 2.85 -9.24
C PHE A 101 1.47 2.12 -8.44
N HIS A 102 2.45 2.83 -7.87
CA HIS A 102 3.44 2.23 -6.97
C HIS A 102 2.76 1.57 -5.77
N GLN A 103 1.85 2.30 -5.10
CA GLN A 103 1.10 1.76 -3.97
C GLN A 103 0.24 0.56 -4.38
N TYR A 104 -0.43 0.63 -5.53
CA TYR A 104 -1.24 -0.47 -6.06
C TYR A 104 -0.46 -1.79 -6.15
N PHE A 105 0.76 -1.77 -6.67
CA PHE A 105 1.59 -2.99 -6.74
C PHE A 105 2.24 -3.33 -5.39
N PHE A 106 2.75 -2.34 -4.65
CA PHE A 106 3.48 -2.57 -3.39
C PHE A 106 2.59 -3.17 -2.28
N ASN A 107 1.32 -2.75 -2.21
CA ASN A 107 0.36 -3.26 -1.23
C ASN A 107 -0.21 -4.64 -1.57
N SER A 108 0.23 -5.24 -2.69
CA SER A 108 -0.27 -6.50 -3.25
C SER A 108 -1.68 -6.43 -3.85
N SER A 109 -2.35 -5.27 -3.83
CA SER A 109 -3.62 -5.03 -4.55
C SER A 109 -3.49 -5.27 -6.06
N GLY A 110 -2.28 -5.12 -6.61
CA GLY A 110 -1.91 -5.45 -7.98
C GLY A 110 -1.95 -6.93 -8.37
N GLN A 111 -2.22 -7.86 -7.44
CA GLN A 111 -2.23 -9.30 -7.75
C GLN A 111 -3.30 -9.71 -8.79
N ASN A 112 -4.34 -8.88 -8.97
CA ASN A 112 -5.42 -9.10 -9.94
C ASN A 112 -5.29 -8.21 -11.19
N CYS A 113 -4.12 -7.61 -11.43
CA CYS A 113 -3.93 -6.58 -12.46
C CYS A 113 -4.37 -7.02 -13.87
N PHE A 114 -4.13 -8.27 -14.27
CA PHE A 114 -4.54 -8.79 -15.59
C PHE A 114 -6.06 -8.97 -15.73
N GLU A 115 -6.72 -9.43 -14.66
CA GLU A 115 -8.18 -9.53 -14.64
C GLU A 115 -8.83 -8.16 -14.67
N THR A 116 -8.30 -7.24 -13.85
CA THR A 116 -8.76 -5.85 -13.82
C THR A 116 -8.56 -5.17 -15.16
N LEU A 117 -7.42 -5.40 -15.83
CA LEU A 117 -7.16 -4.89 -17.18
C LEU A 117 -8.20 -5.41 -18.18
N ARG A 118 -8.45 -6.72 -18.21
CA ARG A 118 -9.50 -7.30 -19.07
C ARG A 118 -10.87 -6.70 -18.80
N ALA A 119 -11.25 -6.55 -17.53
CA ALA A 119 -12.54 -5.96 -17.17
C ALA A 119 -12.66 -4.48 -17.59
N LEU A 120 -11.55 -3.73 -17.60
CA LEU A 120 -11.51 -2.37 -18.12
C LEU A 120 -11.62 -2.35 -19.66
N GLU A 121 -10.96 -3.27 -20.35
CA GLU A 121 -11.01 -3.38 -21.82
C GLU A 121 -12.40 -3.82 -22.33
N GLU A 122 -13.14 -4.61 -21.54
CA GLU A 122 -14.52 -5.00 -21.84
C GLU A 122 -15.51 -3.82 -21.71
N LYS A 123 -15.15 -2.80 -20.93
CA LYS A 123 -15.96 -1.57 -20.82
C LYS A 123 -15.69 -0.67 -22.02
N ASN A 124 -16.77 -0.21 -22.66
CA ASN A 124 -16.68 0.59 -23.88
C ASN A 124 -16.74 2.11 -23.65
N ASP A 125 -16.53 2.59 -22.42
CA ASP A 125 -16.43 4.02 -22.12
C ASP A 125 -14.99 4.54 -22.20
N GLU A 126 -14.85 5.84 -22.44
CA GLU A 126 -13.55 6.49 -22.65
C GLU A 126 -12.65 6.41 -21.41
N TYR A 127 -13.23 6.58 -20.22
CA TYR A 127 -12.49 6.51 -18.97
C TYR A 127 -11.87 5.13 -18.76
N SER A 128 -12.65 4.06 -18.95
CA SER A 128 -12.17 2.69 -18.80
C SER A 128 -11.05 2.36 -19.78
N LYS A 129 -11.12 2.87 -21.03
CA LYS A 129 -10.05 2.71 -22.03
C LYS A 129 -8.76 3.40 -21.60
N GLN A 130 -8.85 4.64 -21.11
CA GLN A 130 -7.69 5.38 -20.61
C GLN A 130 -7.07 4.69 -19.40
N LEU A 131 -7.89 4.22 -18.46
CA LEU A 131 -7.41 3.49 -17.29
C LEU A 131 -6.81 2.13 -17.66
N ALA A 132 -7.38 1.40 -18.62
CA ALA A 132 -6.78 0.18 -19.17
C ALA A 132 -5.39 0.45 -19.76
N ASP A 133 -5.25 1.52 -20.54
CA ASP A 133 -3.98 1.91 -21.14
C ASP A 133 -2.91 2.25 -20.10
N LEU A 134 -3.29 2.95 -19.02
CA LEU A 134 -2.40 3.27 -17.93
C LEU A 134 -2.00 2.03 -17.13
N LEU A 135 -2.97 1.17 -16.79
CA LEU A 135 -2.70 -0.07 -16.06
C LEU A 135 -1.77 -1.00 -16.86
N ARG A 136 -2.00 -1.15 -18.16
CA ARG A 136 -1.14 -1.93 -19.05
C ARG A 136 0.30 -1.41 -19.04
N LYS A 137 0.49 -0.09 -19.18
CA LYS A 137 1.82 0.54 -19.08
C LYS A 137 2.45 0.33 -17.71
N ALA A 138 1.67 0.41 -16.65
CA ALA A 138 2.16 0.22 -15.29
C ALA A 138 2.63 -1.24 -15.07
N ILE A 139 1.88 -2.24 -15.56
CA ILE A 139 2.29 -3.65 -15.58
C ILE A 139 3.61 -3.81 -16.34
N ASP A 140 3.75 -3.18 -17.51
CA ASP A 140 4.97 -3.24 -18.32
C ASP A 140 6.18 -2.60 -17.63
N VAL A 141 5.97 -1.51 -16.90
CA VAL A 141 7.01 -0.81 -16.13
C VAL A 141 7.52 -1.67 -14.98
N VAL A 142 6.64 -2.31 -14.21
CA VAL A 142 7.06 -3.13 -13.07
C VAL A 142 7.60 -4.49 -13.48
N ASN A 143 7.16 -5.03 -14.64
CA ASN A 143 7.64 -6.31 -15.17
C ASN A 143 8.88 -6.15 -16.06
N VAL A 144 9.96 -5.65 -15.47
CA VAL A 144 11.24 -5.38 -16.16
C VAL A 144 11.81 -6.64 -16.82
N ASP A 145 11.76 -7.77 -16.10
CA ASP A 145 12.32 -9.06 -16.55
C ASP A 145 11.39 -9.83 -17.50
N LYS A 146 10.22 -9.26 -17.86
CA LYS A 146 9.21 -9.90 -18.71
C LYS A 146 8.83 -11.30 -18.20
N LEU A 147 8.64 -11.38 -16.89
CA LEU A 147 8.18 -12.58 -16.21
C LEU A 147 6.82 -13.03 -16.77
N PRO A 148 6.58 -14.35 -16.83
CA PRO A 148 5.23 -14.89 -17.05
C PRO A 148 4.24 -14.33 -16.03
N ASN A 149 2.96 -14.18 -16.44
CA ASN A 149 1.94 -13.51 -15.62
C ASN A 149 1.74 -14.16 -14.25
N ASP A 150 1.75 -15.49 -14.17
CA ASP A 150 1.62 -16.26 -12.93
C ASP A 150 2.79 -15.99 -11.97
N ILE A 151 4.01 -15.94 -12.49
CA ILE A 151 5.22 -15.61 -11.71
C ILE A 151 5.20 -14.15 -11.24
N LEU A 152 4.79 -13.22 -12.10
CA LEU A 152 4.66 -11.82 -11.73
C LEU A 152 3.62 -11.62 -10.62
N ILE A 153 2.45 -12.24 -10.76
CA ILE A 153 1.38 -12.19 -9.75
C ILE A 153 1.86 -12.75 -8.42
N ASP A 154 2.55 -13.90 -8.44
CA ASP A 154 3.09 -14.52 -7.22
C ASP A 154 4.10 -13.59 -6.51
N LYS A 155 4.99 -12.94 -7.27
CA LYS A 155 5.91 -11.93 -6.74
C LYS A 155 5.20 -10.71 -6.17
N ILE A 156 4.15 -10.19 -6.82
CA ILE A 156 3.34 -9.08 -6.30
C ILE A 156 2.68 -9.48 -4.97
N ARG A 157 2.09 -10.69 -4.91
CA ARG A 157 1.43 -11.21 -3.71
C ARG A 157 2.40 -11.35 -2.54
N LYS A 158 3.61 -11.85 -2.80
CA LYS A 158 4.65 -12.04 -1.80
C LYS A 158 5.44 -10.77 -1.48
N ARG A 159 5.22 -9.68 -2.24
CA ARG A 159 6.01 -8.43 -2.18
C ARG A 159 7.50 -8.65 -2.46
N GLU A 160 7.78 -9.56 -3.38
CA GLU A 160 9.12 -9.97 -3.81
C GLU A 160 9.47 -9.40 -5.21
N LEU A 161 8.78 -8.34 -5.61
CA LEU A 161 9.01 -7.67 -6.88
C LEU A 161 10.01 -6.53 -6.67
N GLU A 162 11.30 -6.85 -6.78
CA GLU A 162 12.43 -5.92 -6.52
C GLU A 162 12.38 -4.63 -7.35
N SER A 163 11.74 -4.67 -8.54
CA SER A 163 11.59 -3.48 -9.38
C SER A 163 10.82 -2.34 -8.67
N LEU A 164 9.97 -2.66 -7.68
CA LEU A 164 9.22 -1.67 -6.90
C LEU A 164 10.07 -0.89 -5.89
N GLU A 165 11.32 -1.31 -5.65
CA GLU A 165 12.29 -0.59 -4.82
C GLU A 165 13.24 0.29 -5.65
N ASN A 166 13.15 0.22 -6.98
CA ASN A 166 14.02 0.96 -7.88
C ASN A 166 13.47 2.37 -8.18
N ASP A 167 14.23 3.40 -7.82
CA ASP A 167 13.85 4.81 -8.02
C ASP A 167 13.41 5.13 -9.47
N SER A 168 14.07 4.56 -10.48
CA SER A 168 13.70 4.83 -11.88
C SER A 168 12.35 4.21 -12.27
N ILE A 169 12.00 3.06 -11.69
CA ILE A 169 10.71 2.42 -11.87
C ILE A 169 9.63 3.20 -11.13
N ILE A 170 9.91 3.64 -9.91
CA ILE A 170 9.01 4.49 -9.12
C ILE A 170 8.72 5.80 -9.87
N ASP A 171 9.74 6.46 -10.41
CA ASP A 171 9.59 7.69 -11.20
C ASP A 171 8.78 7.48 -12.50
N ALA A 172 8.94 6.31 -13.14
CA ALA A 172 8.15 5.92 -14.29
C ALA A 172 6.67 5.75 -13.92
N LEU A 173 6.38 5.09 -12.79
CA LEU A 173 5.01 4.95 -12.26
C LEU A 173 4.40 6.32 -11.90
N TYR A 174 5.15 7.21 -11.24
CA TYR A 174 4.70 8.58 -10.95
C TYR A 174 4.38 9.39 -12.22
N SER A 175 5.02 9.08 -13.34
CA SER A 175 4.70 9.71 -14.62
C SER A 175 3.34 9.25 -15.16
N LEU A 176 2.96 7.99 -14.91
CA LEU A 176 1.63 7.47 -15.21
C LEU A 176 0.58 8.07 -14.27
N ASP A 177 0.87 8.20 -12.98
CA ASP A 177 -0.02 8.85 -12.01
C ASP A 177 -0.37 10.28 -12.42
N ARG A 178 0.61 11.06 -12.88
CA ARG A 178 0.36 12.42 -13.41
C ARG A 178 -0.59 12.44 -14.59
N THR A 179 -0.57 11.40 -15.42
CA THR A 179 -1.52 11.27 -16.54
C THR A 179 -2.91 10.92 -16.01
N TYR A 180 -3.01 10.01 -15.05
CA TYR A 180 -4.28 9.67 -14.40
C TYR A 180 -4.95 10.89 -13.76
N TYR A 181 -4.20 11.69 -12.98
CA TYR A 181 -4.75 12.88 -12.31
C TYR A 181 -4.98 14.09 -13.21
N GLY A 182 -4.38 14.10 -14.40
CA GLY A 182 -4.54 15.18 -15.37
C GLY A 182 -5.81 15.06 -16.21
N ASN A 183 -6.48 13.90 -16.17
CA ASN A 183 -7.69 13.58 -16.94
C ASN A 183 -8.98 13.90 -16.16
#